data_AF-A0A8T4R8S4-F1
#
_entry.id   AF-A0A8T4R8S4-F1
#
_cell.length_a   1.000
_cell.length_b   1.000
_cell.length_c   1.000
_cell.angle_alpha   90.00
_cell.angle_beta   90.00
_cell.angle_gamma   90.00
#
_symmetry.space_group_name_H-M   'P 1'
#
loop_
_entity.id
_entity.type
_entity.pdbx_description
1 polymer ?
#
loop_
_entity_poly.entity_id
_entity_poly.type
_entity_poly.pdbx_seq_one_letter_code
_entity_poly.pdbx_strand_id
1 'polypeptide(L)'
;MDLRQIKREMEVLPNINLPLKKFHQEFIRPLSASDTLFLSEMETSQRGVLRKNLNYAKVHLNELAIGQHLNEKIRQQAHYLTELKLAAIQNDKSKLIFLKKKLLRDDLFNFQGRLEEIKDLEMHLKSLNQNYETINNLLSSQLSLENSLIFLDYGHKAPLQNMNKLILKQKELICHLGKEFIIQVKNNPK
;
A
#
# COMPACT_ATOMS: atom_id res chain seq x y z
N MET A 1 -0.55 5.96 23.78
CA MET A 1 0.84 5.69 23.34
C MET A 1 1.80 6.74 23.90
N ASP A 2 3.01 6.33 24.25
CA ASP A 2 4.12 7.27 24.51
C ASP A 2 4.65 7.86 23.18
N LEU A 3 5.24 9.06 23.22
CA LEU A 3 5.88 9.74 22.08
C LEU A 3 6.93 8.85 21.41
N ARG A 4 7.67 8.07 22.21
CA ARG A 4 8.67 7.10 21.74
C ARG A 4 8.04 6.01 20.88
N GLN A 5 6.82 5.59 21.21
CA GLN A 5 6.11 4.56 20.46
C GLN A 5 5.59 5.09 19.12
N ILE A 6 5.04 6.31 19.10
CA ILE A 6 4.63 6.97 17.84
C ILE A 6 5.83 7.09 16.90
N LYS A 7 6.96 7.56 17.42
CA LYS A 7 8.19 7.72 16.63
C LYS A 7 8.70 6.39 16.07
N ARG A 8 8.77 5.33 16.89
CA ARG A 8 9.17 3.99 16.44
C ARG A 8 8.25 3.42 15.37
N GLU A 9 6.94 3.55 15.56
CA GLU A 9 5.95 3.08 14.59
C GLU A 9 6.08 3.82 13.24
N MET A 10 6.56 5.07 13.24
CA MET A 10 6.82 5.81 12.01
C MET A 10 8.09 5.42 11.27
N GLU A 11 9.16 5.13 12.01
CA GLU A 11 10.44 4.67 11.42
C GLU A 11 10.27 3.31 10.74
N VAL A 12 9.33 2.50 11.21
CA VAL A 12 9.06 1.15 10.71
C VAL A 12 8.10 1.13 9.51
N LEU A 13 7.52 2.27 9.08
CA LEU A 13 6.65 2.30 7.91
C LEU A 13 7.40 1.85 6.65
N PRO A 14 7.09 0.68 6.06
CA PRO A 14 7.94 0.13 5.03
C PRO A 14 7.60 0.72 3.67
N ASN A 15 8.59 0.74 2.79
CA ASN A 15 8.51 1.34 1.46
C ASN A 15 7.74 0.41 0.50
N ILE A 16 6.57 0.85 0.03
CA ILE A 16 5.71 0.08 -0.89
C ILE A 16 6.31 -0.03 -2.31
N ASN A 17 7.20 0.88 -2.69
CA ASN A 17 7.83 0.84 -4.01
C ASN A 17 8.74 -0.38 -4.18
N LEU A 18 9.31 -0.91 -3.09
CA LEU A 18 10.16 -2.11 -3.16
C LEU A 18 9.39 -3.35 -3.60
N PRO A 19 8.31 -3.78 -2.92
CA PRO A 19 7.53 -4.92 -3.37
C PRO A 19 6.83 -4.67 -4.71
N LEU A 20 6.41 -3.43 -5.02
CA LEU A 20 5.85 -3.11 -6.35
C LEU A 20 6.87 -3.35 -7.47
N LYS A 21 8.10 -2.85 -7.31
CA LYS A 21 9.19 -3.07 -8.27
C LYS A 21 9.53 -4.54 -8.42
N LYS A 22 9.65 -5.27 -7.32
CA LYS A 22 9.90 -6.73 -7.35
C LYS A 22 8.79 -7.47 -8.07
N PHE A 23 7.53 -7.21 -7.73
CA PHE A 23 6.40 -7.83 -8.42
C PHE A 23 6.39 -7.51 -9.91
N HIS A 24 6.70 -6.26 -10.30
CA HIS A 24 6.81 -5.92 -11.71
C HIS A 24 7.94 -6.71 -12.42
N GLN A 25 9.10 -6.85 -11.79
CA GLN A 25 10.25 -7.56 -12.35
C GLN A 25 10.06 -9.07 -12.43
N GLU A 26 9.44 -9.66 -11.41
CA GLU A 26 9.28 -11.11 -11.24
C GLU A 26 8.02 -11.66 -11.89
N PHE A 27 6.96 -10.85 -12.06
CA PHE A 27 5.67 -11.30 -12.59
C PHE A 27 5.30 -10.63 -13.91
N ILE A 28 5.30 -9.30 -13.94
CA ILE A 28 4.80 -8.56 -15.10
C ILE A 28 5.77 -8.63 -16.27
N ARG A 29 7.06 -8.37 -16.04
CA ARG A 29 8.09 -8.29 -17.08
C ARG A 29 8.28 -9.62 -17.82
N PRO A 30 8.38 -10.80 -17.14
CA PRO A 30 8.57 -12.08 -17.83
C PRO A 30 7.39 -12.49 -18.70
N LEU A 31 6.19 -11.94 -18.45
CA LEU A 31 4.98 -12.25 -19.22
C LEU A 31 4.64 -11.18 -20.27
N SER A 32 5.32 -10.03 -20.25
CA SER A 32 5.05 -8.89 -21.15
C SER A 32 5.85 -8.90 -22.43
N ALA A 33 6.98 -9.61 -22.48
CA ALA A 33 7.83 -9.64 -23.67
C ALA A 33 7.29 -10.64 -24.71
N SER A 34 7.25 -10.20 -25.97
CA SER A 34 6.63 -10.89 -27.10
C SER A 34 7.20 -12.29 -27.36
N ASP A 35 8.48 -12.48 -27.06
CA ASP A 35 9.26 -13.70 -27.35
C ASP A 35 9.61 -14.48 -26.08
N THR A 36 8.73 -14.44 -25.08
CA THR A 36 8.95 -15.20 -23.85
C THR A 36 8.64 -16.67 -24.08
N LEU A 37 9.44 -17.55 -23.45
CA LEU A 37 9.25 -19.00 -23.46
C LEU A 37 7.79 -19.37 -23.14
N PHE A 38 7.16 -18.63 -22.21
CA PHE A 38 5.76 -18.81 -21.80
C PHE A 38 4.72 -18.52 -22.88
N LEU A 39 4.98 -17.54 -23.77
CA LEU A 39 4.02 -17.18 -24.81
C LEU A 39 4.08 -18.14 -26.00
N SER A 40 5.23 -18.76 -26.25
CA SER A 40 5.44 -19.63 -27.41
C SER A 40 4.48 -20.83 -27.42
N GLU A 41 4.14 -21.37 -26.25
CA GLU A 41 3.26 -22.53 -26.06
C GLU A 41 1.76 -22.16 -26.11
N MET A 42 1.39 -20.89 -25.98
CA MET A 42 -0.01 -20.46 -25.88
C MET A 42 -0.64 -20.17 -27.24
N GLU A 43 -1.93 -20.46 -27.40
CA GLU A 43 -2.71 -20.06 -28.58
C GLU A 43 -2.94 -18.53 -28.63
N THR A 44 -3.15 -17.99 -29.84
CA THR A 44 -3.38 -16.56 -30.06
C THR A 44 -4.54 -15.99 -29.23
N SER A 45 -5.63 -16.76 -29.08
CA SER A 45 -6.80 -16.41 -28.27
C SER A 45 -6.42 -16.21 -26.79
N GLN A 46 -5.65 -17.15 -26.24
CA GLN A 46 -5.18 -17.17 -24.85
C GLN A 46 -4.15 -16.07 -24.59
N ARG A 47 -3.25 -15.81 -25.55
CA ARG A 47 -2.31 -14.66 -25.49
C ARG A 47 -3.08 -13.34 -25.38
N GLY A 48 -4.22 -13.22 -26.07
CA GLY A 48 -5.12 -12.07 -25.96
C GLY A 48 -5.67 -11.89 -24.54
N VAL A 49 -6.15 -12.97 -23.92
CA VAL A 49 -6.64 -12.99 -22.53
C VAL A 49 -5.53 -12.64 -21.55
N LEU A 50 -4.33 -13.22 -21.71
CA LEU A 50 -3.18 -12.94 -20.87
C LEU A 50 -2.78 -11.46 -20.94
N ARG A 51 -2.64 -10.89 -22.15
CA ARG A 51 -2.31 -9.48 -22.35
C ARG A 51 -3.34 -8.54 -21.70
N LYS A 52 -4.63 -8.87 -21.82
CA LYS A 52 -5.70 -8.09 -21.18
C LYS A 52 -5.55 -8.07 -19.66
N ASN A 53 -5.36 -9.25 -19.03
CA ASN A 53 -5.19 -9.36 -17.59
C ASN A 53 -3.88 -8.71 -17.10
N LEU A 54 -2.79 -8.83 -17.86
CA LEU A 54 -1.53 -8.15 -17.56
C LEU A 54 -1.68 -6.63 -17.59
N ASN A 55 -2.44 -6.09 -18.55
CA ASN A 55 -2.70 -4.66 -18.59
C ASN A 55 -3.53 -4.20 -17.39
N TYR A 56 -4.55 -4.94 -16.97
CA TYR A 56 -5.27 -4.63 -15.73
C TYR A 56 -4.37 -4.72 -14.50
N ALA A 57 -3.50 -5.73 -14.41
CA ALA A 57 -2.53 -5.83 -13.34
C ALA A 57 -1.57 -4.62 -13.32
N LYS A 58 -1.08 -4.15 -14.47
CA LYS A 58 -0.24 -2.95 -14.59
C LYS A 58 -0.96 -1.69 -14.11
N VAL A 59 -2.24 -1.51 -14.48
CA VAL A 59 -3.06 -0.38 -14.01
C VAL A 59 -3.12 -0.39 -12.49
N HIS A 60 -3.50 -1.50 -11.86
CA HIS A 60 -3.56 -1.57 -10.40
C HIS A 60 -2.20 -1.39 -9.72
N LEU A 61 -1.12 -1.86 -10.34
CA LEU A 61 0.24 -1.68 -9.82
C LEU A 61 0.63 -0.19 -9.81
N ASN A 62 0.24 0.56 -10.84
CA ASN A 62 0.46 2.01 -10.90
C ASN A 62 -0.36 2.75 -9.83
N GLU A 63 -1.62 2.38 -9.64
CA GLU A 63 -2.46 2.98 -8.58
C GLU A 63 -1.88 2.70 -7.17
N LEU A 64 -1.35 1.49 -6.95
CA LEU A 64 -0.70 1.13 -5.69
C LEU A 64 0.58 1.93 -5.42
N ALA A 65 1.23 2.50 -6.45
CA ALA A 65 2.40 3.36 -6.27
C ALA A 65 2.06 4.65 -5.49
N ILE A 66 0.80 5.10 -5.55
CA ILE A 66 0.29 6.22 -4.74
C ILE A 66 0.38 5.89 -3.23
N GLY A 67 0.39 4.61 -2.85
CA GLY A 67 0.55 4.17 -1.47
C GLY A 67 1.83 4.65 -0.79
N GLN A 68 2.87 5.02 -1.55
CA GLN A 68 4.06 5.63 -0.97
C GLN A 68 3.80 7.06 -0.50
N HIS A 69 3.00 7.82 -1.25
CA HIS A 69 2.61 9.16 -0.86
C HIS A 69 1.72 9.12 0.39
N LEU A 70 0.83 8.11 0.50
CA LEU A 70 0.06 7.88 1.72
C LEU A 70 0.98 7.64 2.94
N ASN A 71 2.05 6.84 2.82
CA ASN A 71 3.03 6.65 3.89
C ASN A 71 3.61 7.99 4.39
N GLU A 72 3.93 8.90 3.48
CA GLU A 72 4.45 10.23 3.82
C GLU A 72 3.42 11.06 4.57
N LYS A 73 2.16 11.03 4.13
CA LYS A 73 1.06 11.72 4.83
C LYS A 73 0.83 11.18 6.24
N ILE A 74 0.86 9.86 6.42
CA ILE A 74 0.74 9.22 7.75
C ILE A 74 1.92 9.63 8.65
N ARG A 75 3.15 9.69 8.12
CA ARG A 75 4.33 10.20 8.86
C ARG A 75 4.13 11.64 9.31
N GLN A 76 3.61 12.50 8.44
CA GLN A 76 3.35 13.90 8.78
C GLN A 76 2.26 14.03 9.85
N GLN A 77 1.18 13.24 9.78
CA GLN A 77 0.14 13.23 10.81
C GLN A 77 0.67 12.78 12.17
N ALA A 78 1.51 11.75 12.20
CA ALA A 78 2.16 11.30 13.42
C ALA A 78 3.12 12.35 14.00
N HIS A 79 3.84 13.07 13.14
CA HIS A 79 4.66 14.20 13.55
C HIS A 79 3.80 15.29 14.19
N TYR A 80 2.71 15.72 13.56
CA TYR A 80 1.80 16.71 14.15
C TYR A 80 1.17 16.25 15.47
N LEU A 81 0.87 14.96 15.60
CA LEU A 81 0.37 14.40 16.85
C LEU A 81 1.42 14.41 17.96
N THR A 82 2.70 14.19 17.60
CA THR A 82 3.85 14.30 18.52
C THR A 82 3.99 15.75 18.98
N GLU A 83 3.97 16.70 18.06
CA GLU A 83 4.01 18.14 18.35
C GLU A 83 2.83 18.58 19.22
N LEU A 84 1.64 18.04 18.97
CA LEU A 84 0.43 18.32 19.75
C LEU A 84 0.62 17.89 21.20
N LYS A 85 1.14 16.68 21.43
CA LYS A 85 1.43 16.17 22.77
C LYS A 85 2.51 16.98 23.48
N LEU A 86 3.57 17.38 22.77
CA LEU A 86 4.62 18.23 23.33
C LEU A 86 4.08 19.61 23.73
N ALA A 87 3.26 20.22 22.87
CA ALA A 87 2.60 21.49 23.18
C ALA A 87 1.66 21.38 24.38
N ALA A 88 0.96 20.25 24.55
CA ALA A 88 0.15 19.97 25.74
C ALA A 88 1.00 19.91 27.01
N ILE A 89 2.14 19.21 26.98
CA ILE A 89 3.07 19.13 28.12
C ILE A 89 3.64 20.51 28.47
N GLN A 90 3.91 21.34 27.47
CA GLN A 90 4.44 22.70 27.63
C GLN A 90 3.38 23.75 27.95
N ASN A 91 2.09 23.39 27.99
CA ASN A 91 0.96 24.32 28.11
C ASN A 91 0.93 25.44 27.03
N ASP A 92 1.46 25.18 25.83
CA ASP A 92 1.41 26.10 24.69
C ASP A 92 0.04 26.03 23.98
N LYS A 93 -0.90 26.86 24.46
CA LYS A 93 -2.28 26.91 23.95
C LYS A 93 -2.38 27.35 22.50
N SER A 94 -1.54 28.28 22.06
CA SER A 94 -1.54 28.79 20.69
C SER A 94 -1.16 27.70 19.70
N LYS A 95 -0.09 26.96 20.00
CA LYS A 95 0.37 25.84 19.19
C LYS A 95 -0.63 24.68 19.20
N LEU A 96 -1.27 24.39 20.34
CA LEU A 96 -2.33 23.39 20.45
C LEU A 96 -3.51 23.68 19.52
N ILE A 97 -4.04 24.91 19.54
CA ILE A 97 -5.18 25.31 18.70
C ILE A 97 -4.82 25.18 17.21
N PHE A 98 -3.64 25.66 16.83
CA PHE A 98 -3.14 25.57 15.46
C PHE A 98 -3.04 24.12 14.98
N LEU A 99 -2.40 23.24 15.76
CA LEU A 99 -2.21 21.84 15.41
C LEU A 99 -3.54 21.05 15.38
N LYS A 100 -4.47 21.33 16.29
CA LYS A 100 -5.82 20.74 16.26
C LYS A 100 -6.56 21.13 14.97
N LYS A 101 -6.52 22.41 14.59
CA LYS A 101 -7.16 22.89 13.35
C LYS A 101 -6.55 22.21 12.13
N LYS A 102 -5.22 22.05 12.10
CA LYS A 102 -4.51 21.38 11.01
C LYS A 102 -4.86 19.89 10.90
N LEU A 103 -4.95 19.16 12.02
CA LEU A 103 -5.31 17.73 12.01
C LEU A 103 -6.80 17.46 11.71
N LEU A 104 -7.70 18.43 11.95
CA LEU A 104 -9.14 18.28 11.75
C LEU A 104 -9.65 18.80 10.41
N ARG A 105 -9.19 19.99 10.01
CA ARG A 105 -9.80 20.78 8.93
C ARG A 105 -8.92 20.94 7.70
N ASP A 106 -7.68 20.46 7.76
CA ASP A 106 -6.82 20.47 6.58
C ASP A 106 -7.17 19.26 5.72
N ASP A 107 -7.66 19.51 4.50
CA ASP A 107 -8.03 18.47 3.54
C ASP A 107 -6.84 17.54 3.21
N LEU A 108 -5.62 18.03 3.39
CA LEU A 108 -4.40 17.25 3.21
C LEU A 108 -4.05 16.38 4.42
N PHE A 109 -4.56 16.67 5.62
CA PHE A 109 -4.15 15.98 6.86
C PHE A 109 -5.30 15.45 7.71
N ASN A 110 -6.54 15.52 7.22
CA ASN A 110 -7.66 14.94 7.94
C ASN A 110 -7.56 13.39 7.95
N PHE A 111 -7.97 12.77 9.06
CA PHE A 111 -7.91 11.31 9.23
C PHE A 111 -8.90 10.57 8.32
N GLN A 112 -10.04 11.17 8.01
CA GLN A 112 -11.10 10.55 7.22
C GLN A 112 -10.64 10.30 5.76
N GLY A 113 -10.06 11.30 5.11
CA GLY A 113 -9.53 11.18 3.75
C GLY A 113 -8.40 10.16 3.65
N ARG A 114 -7.57 10.01 4.69
CA ARG A 114 -6.54 8.95 4.72
C ARG A 114 -7.15 7.55 4.82
N LEU A 115 -8.25 7.39 5.56
CA LEU A 115 -8.97 6.12 5.63
C LEU A 115 -9.59 5.76 4.27
N GLU A 116 -10.13 6.72 3.53
CA GLU A 116 -10.64 6.48 2.18
C GLU A 116 -9.50 6.11 1.21
N GLU A 117 -8.37 6.84 1.23
CA GLU A 117 -7.19 6.47 0.41
C GLU A 117 -6.68 5.04 0.71
N ILE A 118 -6.72 4.62 1.99
CA ILE A 118 -6.36 3.24 2.37
C ILE A 118 -7.35 2.22 1.78
N LYS A 119 -8.65 2.50 1.81
CA LYS A 119 -9.66 1.62 1.22
C LYS A 119 -9.47 1.50 -0.29
N ASP A 120 -9.16 2.60 -0.98
CA ASP A 120 -8.88 2.59 -2.42
C ASP A 120 -7.67 1.71 -2.74
N LEU A 121 -6.60 1.81 -1.95
CA LEU A 121 -5.44 0.91 -2.06
C LEU A 121 -5.80 -0.56 -1.78
N GLU A 122 -6.63 -0.84 -0.77
CA GLU A 122 -7.12 -2.19 -0.48
C GLU A 122 -7.90 -2.76 -1.68
N MET A 123 -8.74 -1.95 -2.34
CA MET A 123 -9.46 -2.35 -3.54
C MET A 123 -8.52 -2.67 -4.69
N HIS A 124 -7.56 -1.79 -4.99
CA HIS A 124 -6.58 -2.03 -6.06
C HIS A 124 -5.72 -3.27 -5.80
N LEU A 125 -5.33 -3.51 -4.55
CA LEU A 125 -4.59 -4.72 -4.19
C LEU A 125 -5.44 -5.98 -4.34
N LYS A 126 -6.73 -5.92 -3.96
CA LYS A 126 -7.67 -7.03 -4.16
C LYS A 126 -7.83 -7.35 -5.65
N SER A 127 -8.00 -6.34 -6.49
CA SER A 127 -8.09 -6.53 -7.95
C SER A 127 -6.77 -7.05 -8.54
N LEU A 128 -5.62 -6.59 -8.04
CA LEU A 128 -4.32 -7.13 -8.43
C LEU A 128 -4.19 -8.62 -8.06
N ASN A 129 -4.61 -9.02 -6.85
CA ASN A 129 -4.63 -10.43 -6.43
C ASN A 129 -5.54 -11.27 -7.35
N GLN A 130 -6.72 -10.76 -7.70
CA GLN A 130 -7.63 -11.46 -8.61
C GLN A 130 -7.03 -11.66 -10.01
N ASN A 131 -6.37 -10.62 -10.56
CA ASN A 131 -5.68 -10.72 -11.85
C ASN A 131 -4.50 -11.68 -11.77
N TYR A 132 -3.75 -11.66 -10.66
CA TYR A 132 -2.65 -12.58 -10.40
C TYR A 132 -3.11 -14.04 -10.42
N GLU A 133 -4.17 -14.37 -9.67
CA GLU A 133 -4.74 -15.73 -9.66
C GLU A 133 -5.29 -16.13 -11.04
N THR A 134 -5.97 -15.21 -11.73
CA THR A 134 -6.47 -15.47 -13.09
C THR A 134 -5.35 -15.80 -14.07
N ILE A 135 -4.25 -15.05 -14.02
CA ILE A 135 -3.07 -15.29 -14.85
C ILE A 135 -2.41 -16.61 -14.48
N ASN A 136 -2.24 -16.93 -13.19
CA ASN A 136 -1.65 -18.21 -12.78
C ASN A 136 -2.50 -19.41 -13.21
N ASN A 137 -3.83 -19.31 -13.09
CA ASN A 137 -4.74 -20.36 -13.55
C ASN A 137 -4.64 -20.55 -15.06
N LEU A 138 -4.53 -19.46 -15.81
CA LEU A 138 -4.31 -19.53 -17.25
C LEU A 138 -2.96 -20.20 -17.57
N LEU A 139 -1.87 -19.75 -16.96
CA LEU A 139 -0.53 -20.27 -17.21
C LEU A 139 -0.41 -21.75 -16.81
N SER A 140 -0.91 -22.14 -15.64
CA SER A 140 -0.89 -23.54 -15.19
C SER A 140 -1.69 -24.50 -16.08
N SER A 141 -2.68 -24.00 -16.81
CA SER A 141 -3.44 -24.81 -17.77
C SER A 141 -2.78 -24.94 -19.15
N GLN A 142 -1.81 -24.09 -19.48
CA GLN A 142 -1.25 -23.99 -20.84
C GLN A 142 0.25 -24.27 -20.90
N LEU A 143 1.00 -24.01 -19.83
CA LEU A 143 2.44 -24.21 -19.82
C LEU A 143 2.79 -25.68 -19.63
N SER A 144 3.87 -26.10 -20.28
CA SER A 144 4.54 -27.35 -19.94
C SER A 144 4.98 -27.38 -18.47
N LEU A 145 5.19 -28.59 -17.93
CA LEU A 145 5.61 -28.76 -16.52
C LEU A 145 6.94 -28.04 -16.24
N GLU A 146 7.89 -28.13 -17.17
CA GLU A 146 9.19 -27.45 -17.08
C GLU A 146 9.04 -25.93 -17.01
N ASN A 147 8.25 -25.34 -17.91
CA ASN A 147 7.99 -23.90 -17.91
C ASN A 147 7.18 -23.46 -16.69
N SER A 148 6.29 -24.31 -16.18
CA SER A 148 5.55 -24.05 -14.93
C SER A 148 6.49 -23.98 -13.73
N LEU A 149 7.48 -24.88 -13.63
CA LEU A 149 8.49 -24.84 -12.57
C LEU A 149 9.35 -23.56 -12.67
N ILE A 150 9.84 -23.25 -13.87
CA ILE A 150 10.60 -22.02 -14.12
C ILE A 150 9.78 -20.78 -13.73
N PHE A 151 8.49 -20.75 -14.03
CA PHE A 151 7.62 -19.64 -13.67
C PHE A 151 7.41 -19.52 -12.15
N LEU A 152 7.24 -20.64 -11.44
CA LEU A 152 7.09 -20.64 -9.98
C LEU A 152 8.36 -20.19 -9.24
N ASP A 153 9.54 -20.42 -9.82
CA ASP A 153 10.83 -20.02 -9.26
C ASP A 153 11.03 -18.49 -9.20
N TYR A 154 10.25 -17.70 -9.96
CA TYR A 154 10.37 -16.23 -9.93
C TYR A 154 9.94 -15.59 -8.60
N GLY A 155 9.34 -16.32 -7.66
CA GLY A 155 9.11 -15.83 -6.30
C GLY A 155 8.03 -14.72 -6.17
N HIS A 156 7.29 -14.45 -7.24
CA HIS A 156 6.33 -13.34 -7.39
C HIS A 156 5.22 -13.27 -6.32
N LYS A 157 4.95 -14.36 -5.60
CA LYS A 157 3.94 -14.39 -4.52
C LYS A 157 4.40 -13.61 -3.27
N ALA A 158 5.69 -13.61 -2.97
CA ALA A 158 6.22 -12.93 -1.80
C ALA A 158 6.07 -11.40 -1.87
N PRO A 159 6.40 -10.72 -2.98
CA PRO A 159 6.09 -9.30 -3.15
C PRO A 159 4.60 -8.95 -2.97
N LEU A 160 3.70 -9.79 -3.48
CA LEU A 160 2.25 -9.60 -3.35
C LEU A 160 1.77 -9.70 -1.90
N GLN A 161 2.26 -10.69 -1.16
CA GLN A 161 2.00 -10.81 0.28
C GLN A 161 2.57 -9.62 1.07
N ASN A 162 3.76 -9.13 0.68
CA ASN A 162 4.34 -7.95 1.31
C ASN A 162 3.47 -6.70 1.09
N MET A 163 2.93 -6.48 -0.11
CA MET A 163 1.98 -5.37 -0.35
C MET A 163 0.74 -5.47 0.55
N ASN A 164 0.19 -6.68 0.74
CA ASN A 164 -0.95 -6.89 1.66
C ASN A 164 -0.60 -6.50 3.10
N LYS A 165 0.55 -6.97 3.60
CA LYS A 165 1.03 -6.63 4.94
C LYS A 165 1.23 -5.12 5.13
N LEU A 166 1.70 -4.43 4.10
CA LEU A 166 1.93 -2.98 4.15
C LEU A 166 0.63 -2.19 4.30
N ILE A 167 -0.36 -2.49 3.46
CA ILE A 167 -1.64 -1.77 3.50
C ILE A 167 -2.36 -2.02 4.83
N LEU A 168 -2.32 -3.25 5.34
CA LEU A 168 -2.82 -3.56 6.69
C LEU A 168 -2.10 -2.72 7.77
N LYS A 169 -0.77 -2.59 7.67
CA LYS A 169 0.01 -1.77 8.61
C LYS A 169 -0.36 -0.29 8.52
N GLN A 170 -0.56 0.25 7.33
CA GLN A 170 -1.01 1.64 7.13
C GLN A 170 -2.37 1.87 7.81
N LYS A 171 -3.30 0.93 7.66
CA LYS A 171 -4.63 0.94 8.28
C LYS A 171 -4.57 0.91 9.81
N GLU A 172 -3.76 0.01 10.37
CA GLU A 172 -3.55 -0.04 11.83
C GLU A 172 -3.02 1.29 12.36
N LEU A 173 -2.00 1.84 11.69
CA LEU A 173 -1.35 3.07 12.12
C LEU A 173 -2.29 4.27 12.07
N ILE A 174 -3.03 4.46 10.97
CA ILE A 174 -3.97 5.59 10.89
C ILE A 174 -5.06 5.48 11.96
N CYS A 175 -5.56 4.28 12.25
CA CYS A 175 -6.55 4.04 13.30
C CYS A 175 -5.98 4.36 14.69
N HIS A 176 -4.73 3.96 14.95
CA HIS A 176 -4.05 4.28 16.21
C HIS A 176 -3.83 5.78 16.37
N LEU A 177 -3.29 6.45 15.35
CA LEU A 177 -3.08 7.90 15.36
C LEU A 177 -4.40 8.66 15.55
N GLY A 178 -5.47 8.23 14.91
CA GLY A 178 -6.80 8.81 15.07
C GLY A 178 -7.34 8.67 16.50
N LYS A 179 -7.19 7.49 17.13
CA LYS A 179 -7.57 7.28 18.54
C LYS A 179 -6.81 8.20 19.48
N GLU A 180 -5.49 8.30 19.29
CA GLU A 180 -4.64 9.16 20.11
C GLU A 180 -4.99 10.64 19.93
N PHE A 181 -5.31 11.07 18.71
CA PHE A 181 -5.78 12.42 18.45
C PHE A 181 -7.07 12.74 19.22
N ILE A 182 -8.06 11.84 19.19
CA ILE A 182 -9.31 12.00 19.95
C ILE A 182 -9.03 12.13 21.46
N ILE A 183 -8.12 11.33 22.00
CA ILE A 183 -7.72 11.40 23.42
C ILE A 183 -7.12 12.78 23.73
N GLN A 184 -6.23 13.29 22.88
CA GLN A 184 -5.61 14.60 23.09
C GLN A 184 -6.60 15.76 23.01
N VAL A 185 -7.61 15.66 22.14
CA VAL A 185 -8.68 16.65 22.05
C VAL A 185 -9.57 16.61 23.29
N LYS A 186 -9.95 15.42 23.76
CA LYS A 186 -10.77 15.25 24.98
C LYS A 186 -10.08 15.71 26.25
N ASN A 187 -8.78 15.44 26.38
CA ASN A 187 -7.99 15.80 27.57
C ASN A 187 -7.59 17.28 27.61
N ASN A 188 -7.66 17.98 26.47
CA ASN A 188 -7.44 19.42 26.39
C ASN A 188 -8.67 20.13 25.81
N PRO A 189 -9.85 20.09 26.47
CA PRO A 189 -11.06 20.71 25.96
C PRO A 189 -11.01 22.21 26.33
N LYS A 190 -10.31 23.00 25.53
CA LYS A 190 -10.37 24.47 25.45
C LYS A 190 -9.46 24.95 24.31
#